data_AF-A0A7S0M6T0-F1
#
_entry.id   AF-A0A7S0M6T0-F1
#
_cell.length_a   1.000
_cell.length_b   1.000
_cell.length_c   1.000
_cell.angle_alpha   90.00
_cell.angle_beta   90.00
_cell.angle_gamma   90.00
#
_symmetry.space_group_name_H-M   'P 1'
#
loop_
_entity.id
_entity.type
_entity.pdbx_description
1 polymer ?
#
loop_
_entity_poly.entity_id
_entity_poly.type
_entity_poly.pdbx_seq_one_letter_code
_entity_poly.pdbx_strand_id
1 'polypeptide(L)'
;MAGVLGRVGLLALVLAFLAGASYVYDRIGNVNERNDAQDHARLSMNEALAFQRQISDLKESLEELARENVEAKLSLSELSLKTEELNICTADLSKMTKFRLRCEKWADELDSEKSNKTIELNEASERLAEERQLVTDAMRRAEETARRLQEARLSLTKIEGQKNATVARLQQELQTEEALRAEVDTLKSTGTQAGGKGDVSTLVRAYQEELARYNSAVHELGELRRESDDKVRRLEAKLLEAGFDPNQVEGAEAAPDAGPAPEINPALAAALQVSAGGAESSPEGLEARATLLFSQADTNQDRAIDMREFEAHAVDPGVEPQGLGAELRRRFKRIDRDRSGFITEEEALAAAPHLLAFLAPPALPAAAAAGGGDGGRAAAEGGGRSAGGRPSRAHDDDDDDDDDKEEEDDDDDDHGPAGKGAAGRQGR
;
A
#
# COMPACT_ATOMS: atom_id res chain seq x y z
N MET A 1 60.54 28.76 10.63
CA MET A 1 61.87 28.47 11.24
C MET A 1 62.95 29.51 10.94
N ALA A 2 62.96 30.16 9.77
CA ALA A 2 64.00 31.15 9.40
C ALA A 2 64.12 32.38 10.34
N GLY A 3 63.03 32.81 11.00
CA GLY A 3 63.06 33.99 11.88
C GLY A 3 63.65 33.77 13.28
N VAL A 4 63.64 32.53 13.81
CA VAL A 4 64.15 32.25 15.16
C VAL A 4 65.68 32.16 15.17
N LEU A 5 66.27 31.58 14.13
CA LEU A 5 67.73 31.51 13.94
C LEU A 5 68.36 32.90 13.81
N GLY A 6 67.69 33.85 13.13
CA GLY A 6 68.18 35.22 12.99
C GLY A 6 68.26 35.98 14.33
N ARG A 7 67.30 35.78 15.23
CA ARG A 7 67.25 36.48 16.53
C ARG A 7 68.27 35.93 17.53
N VAL A 8 68.52 34.63 17.53
CA VAL A 8 69.58 34.01 18.35
C VAL A 8 70.97 34.47 17.88
N GLY A 9 71.17 34.59 16.56
CA GLY A 9 72.40 35.15 16.00
C GLY A 9 72.65 36.60 16.42
N LEU A 10 71.60 37.43 16.47
CA LEU A 10 71.72 38.83 16.91
C LEU A 10 72.09 38.94 18.40
N LEU A 11 71.47 38.13 19.28
CA LEU A 11 71.80 38.09 20.70
C LEU A 11 73.25 37.65 20.96
N ALA A 12 73.74 36.64 20.23
CA ALA A 12 75.13 36.20 20.32
C ALA A 12 76.11 37.31 19.90
N LEU A 13 75.76 38.09 18.87
CA LEU A 13 76.59 39.18 18.36
C LEU A 13 76.64 40.36 19.36
N VAL A 14 75.52 40.70 20.01
CA VAL A 14 75.46 41.73 21.06
C VAL A 14 76.28 41.32 22.29
N LEU A 15 76.18 40.06 22.73
CA LEU A 15 76.99 39.56 23.86
C LEU A 15 78.49 39.57 23.55
N ALA A 16 78.89 39.19 22.33
CA ALA A 16 80.28 39.26 21.89
C ALA A 16 80.80 40.70 21.86
N PHE A 17 79.98 41.66 21.45
CA PHE A 17 80.34 43.09 21.44
C PHE A 17 80.52 43.65 22.85
N LEU A 18 79.63 43.31 23.79
CA LEU A 18 79.73 43.72 25.20
C LEU A 18 80.97 43.13 25.89
N ALA A 19 81.30 41.86 25.62
CA ALA A 19 82.53 41.24 26.13
C ALA A 19 83.80 41.92 25.58
N GLY A 20 83.80 42.27 24.29
CA GLY A 20 84.90 43.02 23.66
C GLY A 20 85.06 44.41 24.25
N ALA A 21 83.97 45.14 24.49
CA ALA A 21 84.01 46.47 25.10
C ALA A 21 84.56 46.43 26.54
N SER A 22 84.17 45.42 27.34
CA SER A 22 84.69 45.22 28.70
C SER A 22 86.21 44.98 28.71
N TYR A 23 86.72 44.20 27.75
CA TYR A 23 88.16 43.92 27.64
C TYR A 23 88.97 45.16 27.26
N VAL A 24 88.44 46.02 26.40
CA VAL A 24 89.08 47.29 26.02
C VAL A 24 89.11 48.27 27.19
N TYR A 25 88.04 48.33 27.99
CA TYR A 25 87.96 49.21 29.15
C TYR A 25 88.97 48.83 30.24
N ASP A 26 89.15 47.53 30.48
CA ASP A 26 90.14 47.01 31.45
C ASP A 26 91.58 47.31 31.01
N ARG A 27 91.83 47.39 29.69
CA ARG A 27 93.15 47.66 29.12
C ARG A 27 93.54 49.14 29.11
N ILE A 28 92.58 50.06 29.06
CA ILE A 28 92.83 51.51 29.04
C ILE A 28 93.11 52.05 30.46
N GLY A 29 92.66 51.36 31.52
CA GLY A 29 92.84 51.79 32.91
C GLY A 29 94.27 51.81 33.46
N ASN A 30 95.27 51.36 32.69
CA ASN A 30 96.65 51.14 33.18
C ASN A 30 97.72 52.09 32.64
N VAL A 31 97.38 53.23 32.01
CA VAL A 31 98.38 54.19 31.53
C VAL A 31 98.04 55.64 31.91
N ASN A 32 98.99 56.25 32.62
CA ASN A 32 99.26 57.68 32.89
C ASN A 32 98.77 58.33 34.19
N GLU A 33 99.78 58.72 34.98
CA GLU A 33 99.74 59.43 36.27
C GLU A 33 99.53 60.95 36.14
N ARG A 34 98.66 61.44 37.03
CA ARG A 34 98.87 62.57 37.98
C ARG A 34 99.33 63.93 37.42
N ASN A 35 98.36 64.72 36.94
CA ASN A 35 98.00 66.03 37.53
C ASN A 35 96.83 66.76 36.82
N ASP A 36 96.27 66.20 35.74
CA ASP A 36 94.93 66.52 35.19
C ASP A 36 93.84 65.59 35.75
N ALA A 37 94.17 64.83 36.81
CA ALA A 37 93.43 63.69 37.31
C ALA A 37 92.05 64.03 37.90
N GLN A 38 91.81 65.29 38.27
CA GLN A 38 90.55 65.69 38.91
C GLN A 38 89.47 66.08 37.89
N ASP A 39 89.83 66.73 36.79
CA ASP A 39 88.90 67.07 35.71
C ASP A 39 88.67 65.88 34.76
N HIS A 40 89.69 65.05 34.50
CA HIS A 40 89.49 63.77 33.81
C HIS A 40 88.63 62.80 34.62
N ALA A 41 88.74 62.76 35.95
CA ALA A 41 87.84 61.96 36.79
C ALA A 41 86.39 62.46 36.73
N ARG A 42 86.15 63.77 36.63
CA ARG A 42 84.80 64.34 36.48
C ARG A 42 84.19 64.09 35.10
N LEU A 43 84.98 64.24 34.04
CA LEU A 43 84.55 63.89 32.67
C LEU A 43 84.28 62.39 32.54
N SER A 44 85.18 61.55 33.06
CA SER A 44 85.02 60.10 33.11
C SER A 44 83.80 59.67 33.94
N MET A 45 83.50 60.37 35.04
CA MET A 45 82.31 60.11 35.84
C MET A 45 81.01 60.50 35.12
N ASN A 46 81.00 61.64 34.40
CA ASN A 46 79.83 62.05 33.61
C ASN A 46 79.59 61.10 32.43
N GLU A 47 80.66 60.62 31.77
CA GLU A 47 80.58 59.59 30.74
C GLU A 47 80.07 58.26 31.34
N ALA A 48 80.57 57.85 32.50
CA ALA A 48 80.10 56.66 33.21
C ALA A 48 78.61 56.75 33.57
N LEU A 49 78.13 57.92 34.00
CA LEU A 49 76.71 58.16 34.28
C LEU A 49 75.86 58.14 33.01
N ALA A 50 76.37 58.67 31.89
CA ALA A 50 75.69 58.60 30.60
C ALA A 50 75.57 57.14 30.11
N PHE A 51 76.65 56.36 30.23
CA PHE A 51 76.62 54.92 29.94
C PHE A 51 75.68 54.16 30.87
N GLN A 52 75.64 54.49 32.16
CA GLN A 52 74.71 53.86 33.10
C GLN A 52 73.23 54.14 32.73
N ARG A 53 72.91 55.34 32.26
CA ARG A 53 71.58 55.67 31.72
C ARG A 53 71.27 54.85 30.48
N GLN A 54 72.18 54.83 29.49
CA GLN A 54 72.02 54.01 28.28
C GLN A 54 71.83 52.53 28.60
N ILE A 55 72.56 51.98 29.58
CA ILE A 55 72.39 50.59 30.04
C ILE A 55 71.02 50.38 30.68
N SER A 56 70.50 51.37 31.41
CA SER A 56 69.18 51.29 32.04
C SER A 56 68.06 51.33 30.99
N ASP A 57 68.15 52.23 30.02
CA ASP A 57 67.20 52.33 28.89
C ASP A 57 67.22 51.07 28.00
N LEU A 58 68.42 50.51 27.76
CA LEU A 58 68.56 49.23 27.05
C LEU A 58 67.96 48.06 27.83
N LYS A 59 68.06 48.05 29.16
CA LYS A 59 67.41 47.03 29.99
C LYS A 59 65.89 47.16 29.93
N GLU A 60 65.36 48.37 30.04
CA GLU A 60 63.92 48.63 29.99
C GLU A 60 63.34 48.21 28.63
N SER A 61 63.97 48.61 27.52
CA SER A 61 63.55 48.20 26.18
C SER A 61 63.66 46.68 25.96
N LEU A 62 64.67 46.01 26.54
CA LEU A 62 64.79 44.55 26.46
C LEU A 62 63.72 43.84 27.28
N GLU A 63 63.33 44.39 28.43
CA GLU A 63 62.20 43.88 29.22
C GLU A 63 60.86 44.08 28.49
N GLU A 64 60.66 45.22 27.84
CA GLU A 64 59.47 45.50 27.03
C GLU A 64 59.37 44.51 25.85
N LEU A 65 60.45 44.35 25.08
CA LEU A 65 60.52 43.37 23.99
C LEU A 65 60.29 41.93 24.49
N ALA A 66 60.74 41.60 25.70
CA ALA A 66 60.48 40.29 26.31
C ALA A 66 58.98 40.11 26.63
N ARG A 67 58.30 41.14 27.16
CA ARG A 67 56.85 41.10 27.41
C ARG A 67 56.07 40.97 26.10
N GLU A 68 56.38 41.77 25.09
CA GLU A 68 55.76 41.69 23.76
C GLU A 68 55.96 40.31 23.12
N ASN A 69 57.14 39.69 23.30
CA ASN A 69 57.41 38.35 22.79
C ASN A 69 56.55 37.28 23.47
N VAL A 70 56.32 37.42 24.78
CA VAL A 70 55.42 36.53 25.53
C VAL A 70 53.98 36.71 25.05
N GLU A 71 53.50 37.95 24.90
CA GLU A 71 52.16 38.23 24.40
C GLU A 71 51.95 37.71 22.97
N ALA A 72 52.93 37.90 22.08
CA ALA A 72 52.89 37.37 20.72
C ALA A 72 52.87 35.82 20.68
N LYS A 73 53.51 35.15 21.64
CA LYS A 73 53.43 33.68 21.76
C LYS A 73 52.06 33.24 22.24
N LEU A 74 51.47 33.96 23.20
CA LEU A 74 50.11 33.68 23.68
C LEU A 74 49.09 33.86 22.55
N SER A 75 49.14 34.97 21.81
CA SER A 75 48.23 35.19 20.67
C SER A 75 48.43 34.16 19.55
N LEU A 76 49.65 33.71 19.29
CA LEU A 76 49.91 32.63 18.34
C LEU A 76 49.31 31.30 18.80
N SER A 77 49.39 30.97 20.09
CA SER A 77 48.75 29.76 20.63
C SER A 77 47.23 29.82 20.59
N GLU A 78 46.64 31.00 20.83
CA GLU A 78 45.20 31.23 20.72
C GLU A 78 44.74 31.09 19.27
N LEU A 79 45.46 31.67 18.31
CA LEU A 79 45.17 31.51 16.88
C LEU A 79 45.29 30.06 16.41
N SER A 80 46.26 29.30 16.93
CA SER A 80 46.38 27.86 16.66
C SER A 80 45.14 27.10 17.13
N LEU A 81 44.69 27.36 18.37
CA LEU A 81 43.49 26.73 18.92
C LEU A 81 42.23 27.11 18.13
N LYS A 82 42.09 28.38 17.75
CA LYS A 82 40.98 28.85 16.90
C LYS A 82 40.98 28.19 15.52
N THR A 83 42.15 27.90 14.97
CA THR A 83 42.29 27.19 13.70
C THR A 83 41.84 25.73 13.84
N GLU A 84 42.20 25.05 14.94
CA GLU A 84 41.73 23.69 15.24
C GLU A 84 40.21 23.64 15.45
N GLU A 85 39.63 24.59 16.20
CA GLU A 85 38.18 24.72 16.36
C GLU A 85 37.47 24.88 15.00
N LEU A 86 37.99 25.74 14.11
CA LEU A 86 37.44 25.92 12.77
C LEU A 86 37.54 24.65 11.92
N ASN A 87 38.61 23.88 12.04
CA ASN A 87 38.76 22.60 11.34
C ASN A 87 37.73 21.57 11.82
N ILE A 88 37.46 21.51 13.13
CA ILE A 88 36.41 20.63 13.69
C ILE A 88 35.03 21.05 13.17
N CYS A 89 34.71 22.35 13.23
CA CYS A 89 33.45 22.88 12.70
C CYS A 89 33.27 22.58 11.20
N THR A 90 34.34 22.68 10.41
CA THR A 90 34.32 22.36 8.98
C THR A 90 34.07 20.87 8.73
N ALA A 91 34.70 20.00 9.52
CA ALA A 91 34.47 18.56 9.46
C ALA A 91 33.02 18.19 9.82
N ASP A 92 32.45 18.82 10.84
CA ASP A 92 31.07 18.57 11.24
C ASP A 92 30.06 19.12 10.23
N LEU A 93 30.31 20.27 9.61
CA LEU A 93 29.50 20.76 8.48
C LEU A 93 29.52 19.79 7.29
N SER A 94 30.67 19.18 6.99
CA SER A 94 30.77 18.16 5.94
C SER A 94 29.94 16.91 6.28
N LYS A 95 30.00 16.42 7.53
CA LYS A 95 29.16 15.31 8.00
C LYS A 95 27.66 15.64 7.91
N MET A 96 27.27 16.84 8.34
CA MET A 96 25.88 17.30 8.27
C MET A 96 25.38 17.39 6.83
N THR A 97 26.23 17.82 5.90
CA THR A 97 25.89 17.87 4.47
C THR A 97 25.67 16.47 3.91
N LYS A 98 26.54 15.50 4.24
CA LYS A 98 26.35 14.09 3.86
C LYS A 98 25.10 13.48 4.48
N PHE A 99 24.79 13.81 5.73
CA PHE A 99 23.56 13.37 6.39
C PHE A 99 22.32 13.94 5.68
N ARG A 100 22.33 15.23 5.34
CA ARG A 100 21.24 15.87 4.58
C ARG A 100 20.99 15.17 3.25
N LEU A 101 22.04 14.90 2.47
CA LEU A 101 21.92 14.18 1.20
C LEU A 101 21.32 12.77 1.36
N ARG A 102 21.66 12.05 2.44
CA ARG A 102 21.02 10.76 2.74
C ARG A 102 19.54 10.89 3.08
N CYS A 103 19.16 11.92 3.84
CA CYS A 103 17.76 12.21 4.12
C CYS A 103 16.97 12.60 2.86
N GLU A 104 17.57 13.40 1.97
CA GLU A 104 16.98 13.76 0.67
C GLU A 104 16.77 12.51 -0.19
N LYS A 105 17.79 11.66 -0.34
CA LYS A 105 17.66 10.39 -1.07
C LYS A 105 16.57 9.49 -0.50
N TRP A 106 16.48 9.37 0.83
CA TRP A 106 15.45 8.56 1.47
C TRP A 106 14.04 9.14 1.27
N ALA A 107 13.89 10.46 1.22
CA ALA A 107 12.63 11.11 0.90
C ALA A 107 12.20 10.82 -0.56
N ASP A 108 13.14 10.91 -1.52
CA ASP A 108 12.88 10.59 -2.93
C ASP A 108 12.48 9.12 -3.12
N GLU A 109 13.13 8.19 -2.40
CA GLU A 109 12.78 6.76 -2.39
C GLU A 109 11.36 6.54 -1.84
N LEU A 110 11.01 7.21 -0.73
CA LEU A 110 9.68 7.11 -0.11
C LEU A 110 8.57 7.65 -1.03
N ASP A 111 8.82 8.76 -1.72
CA ASP A 111 7.87 9.34 -2.66
C ASP A 111 7.72 8.48 -3.92
N SER A 112 8.82 7.88 -4.40
CA SER A 112 8.79 6.88 -5.48
C SER A 112 7.98 5.64 -5.08
N GLU A 113 8.16 5.13 -3.87
CA GLU A 113 7.41 3.98 -3.35
C GLU A 113 5.91 4.29 -3.24
N LYS A 114 5.54 5.49 -2.75
CA LYS A 114 4.14 5.94 -2.71
C LYS A 114 3.52 6.05 -4.11
N SER A 115 4.27 6.59 -5.07
CA SER A 115 3.84 6.67 -6.47
C SER A 115 3.58 5.28 -7.04
N ASN A 116 4.51 4.34 -6.85
CA ASN A 116 4.37 2.96 -7.31
C ASN A 116 3.15 2.27 -6.68
N LYS A 117 2.96 2.39 -5.36
CA LYS A 117 1.78 1.85 -4.66
C LYS A 117 0.47 2.43 -5.20
N THR A 118 0.46 3.69 -5.60
CA THR A 118 -0.73 4.33 -6.20
C THR A 118 -1.02 3.78 -7.58
N ILE A 119 0.02 3.53 -8.39
CA ILE A 119 -0.12 2.87 -9.70
C ILE A 119 -0.65 1.45 -9.53
N GLU A 120 -0.07 0.65 -8.62
CA GLU A 120 -0.53 -0.72 -8.33
C GLU A 120 -1.99 -0.75 -7.86
N LEU A 121 -2.40 0.19 -7.01
CA LEU A 121 -3.77 0.29 -6.53
C LEU A 121 -4.74 0.65 -7.68
N ASN A 122 -4.35 1.55 -8.57
CA ASN A 122 -5.15 1.89 -9.74
C ASN A 122 -5.31 0.69 -10.68
N GLU A 123 -4.22 -0.02 -11.00
CA GLU A 123 -4.28 -1.24 -11.81
C GLU A 123 -5.15 -2.33 -11.18
N ALA A 124 -5.05 -2.53 -9.87
CA ALA A 124 -5.91 -3.46 -9.15
C ALA A 124 -7.39 -3.04 -9.21
N SER A 125 -7.67 -1.73 -9.14
CA SER A 125 -9.03 -1.21 -9.26
C SER A 125 -9.61 -1.42 -10.66
N GLU A 126 -8.80 -1.26 -11.71
CA GLU A 126 -9.19 -1.49 -13.10
C GLU A 126 -9.49 -2.97 -13.34
N ARG A 127 -8.64 -3.89 -12.87
CA ARG A 127 -8.89 -5.34 -12.94
C ARG A 127 -10.19 -5.73 -12.23
N LEU A 128 -10.44 -5.16 -11.05
CA LEU A 128 -11.67 -5.42 -10.30
C LEU A 128 -12.91 -4.87 -11.03
N ALA A 129 -12.79 -3.73 -11.72
CA ALA A 129 -13.86 -3.19 -12.56
C ALA A 129 -14.14 -4.10 -13.78
N GLU A 130 -13.11 -4.62 -14.44
CA GLU A 130 -13.23 -5.59 -15.53
C GLU A 130 -13.89 -6.89 -15.06
N GLU A 131 -13.48 -7.43 -13.92
CA GLU A 131 -14.10 -8.62 -13.32
C GLU A 131 -15.59 -8.41 -13.00
N ARG A 132 -15.94 -7.25 -12.42
CA ARG A 132 -17.35 -6.88 -12.18
C ARG A 132 -18.15 -6.81 -13.47
N GLN A 133 -17.56 -6.28 -14.55
CA GLN A 133 -18.20 -6.24 -15.85
C GLN A 133 -18.39 -7.65 -16.42
N LEU A 134 -17.38 -8.53 -16.31
CA LEU A 134 -17.47 -9.93 -16.74
C LEU A 134 -18.55 -10.69 -15.96
N VAL A 135 -18.65 -10.49 -14.65
CA VAL A 135 -19.71 -11.08 -13.82
C VAL A 135 -21.08 -10.58 -14.25
N THR A 136 -21.22 -9.27 -14.50
CA THR A 136 -22.49 -8.67 -14.96
C THR A 136 -22.90 -9.24 -16.33
N ASP A 137 -21.96 -9.39 -17.26
CA ASP A 137 -22.22 -10.00 -18.56
C ASP A 137 -22.55 -11.48 -18.46
N ALA A 138 -21.91 -12.22 -17.54
CA ALA A 138 -22.23 -13.62 -17.27
C ALA A 138 -23.65 -13.77 -16.70
N MET A 139 -24.04 -12.91 -15.74
CA MET A 139 -25.40 -12.88 -15.19
C MET A 139 -26.43 -12.59 -16.27
N ARG A 140 -26.21 -11.59 -17.13
CA ARG A 140 -27.10 -11.27 -18.25
C ARG A 140 -27.28 -12.45 -19.20
N ARG A 141 -26.20 -13.20 -19.51
CA ARG A 141 -26.29 -14.42 -20.33
C ARG A 141 -27.08 -15.52 -19.62
N ALA A 142 -26.88 -15.69 -18.31
CA ALA A 142 -27.64 -16.65 -17.51
C ALA A 142 -29.13 -16.32 -17.51
N GLU A 143 -29.51 -15.06 -17.31
CA GLU A 143 -30.89 -14.57 -17.40
C GLU A 143 -31.51 -14.82 -18.77
N GLU A 144 -30.78 -14.55 -19.86
CA GLU A 144 -31.25 -14.84 -21.22
C GLU A 144 -31.48 -16.35 -21.43
N THR A 145 -30.60 -17.20 -20.92
CA THR A 145 -30.78 -18.66 -21.01
C THR A 145 -31.94 -19.16 -20.15
N ALA A 146 -32.14 -18.59 -18.96
CA ALA A 146 -33.27 -18.87 -18.07
C ALA A 146 -34.61 -18.51 -18.75
N ARG A 147 -34.68 -17.33 -19.36
CA ARG A 147 -35.87 -16.91 -20.13
C ARG A 147 -36.18 -17.86 -21.27
N ARG A 148 -35.17 -18.25 -22.06
CA ARG A 148 -35.35 -19.23 -23.15
C ARG A 148 -35.81 -20.60 -22.63
N LEU A 149 -35.35 -21.02 -21.46
CA LEU A 149 -35.78 -22.25 -20.81
C LEU A 149 -37.25 -22.18 -20.40
N GLN A 150 -37.69 -21.06 -19.83
CA GLN A 150 -39.09 -20.83 -19.46
C GLN A 150 -39.99 -20.81 -20.69
N GLU A 151 -39.60 -20.10 -21.76
CA GLU A 151 -40.33 -20.10 -23.04
C GLU A 151 -40.45 -21.53 -23.62
N ALA A 152 -39.38 -22.32 -23.55
CA ALA A 152 -39.41 -23.72 -23.98
C ALA A 152 -40.36 -24.58 -23.11
N ARG A 153 -40.32 -24.42 -21.78
CA ARG A 153 -41.24 -25.12 -20.87
C ARG A 153 -42.71 -24.78 -21.14
N LEU A 154 -43.03 -23.51 -21.36
CA LEU A 154 -44.39 -23.07 -21.75
C LEU A 154 -44.83 -23.64 -23.11
N SER A 155 -43.91 -23.75 -24.06
CA SER A 155 -44.22 -24.39 -25.35
C SER A 155 -44.52 -25.88 -25.19
N LEU A 156 -43.81 -26.56 -24.28
CA LEU A 156 -43.98 -27.98 -23.99
C LEU A 156 -45.32 -28.27 -23.32
N THR A 157 -45.72 -27.48 -22.31
CA THR A 157 -47.04 -27.63 -21.66
C THR A 157 -48.18 -27.40 -22.65
N LYS A 158 -48.03 -26.47 -23.60
CA LYS A 158 -49.00 -26.26 -24.68
C LYS A 158 -49.10 -27.47 -25.62
N ILE A 159 -47.97 -28.05 -26.04
CA ILE A 159 -47.94 -29.26 -26.87
C ILE A 159 -48.60 -30.44 -26.13
N GLU A 160 -48.32 -30.61 -24.84
CA GLU A 160 -48.95 -31.64 -24.01
C GLU A 160 -50.46 -31.44 -23.88
N GLY A 161 -50.92 -30.20 -23.70
CA GLY A 161 -52.34 -29.86 -23.71
C GLY A 161 -53.02 -30.22 -25.03
N GLN A 162 -52.39 -29.90 -26.17
CA GLN A 162 -52.90 -30.26 -27.50
C GLN A 162 -52.94 -31.78 -27.70
N LYS A 163 -51.88 -32.49 -27.29
CA LYS A 163 -51.82 -33.96 -27.35
C LYS A 163 -52.92 -34.60 -26.50
N ASN A 164 -53.14 -34.12 -25.28
CA ASN A 164 -54.18 -34.65 -24.40
C ASN A 164 -55.57 -34.40 -24.98
N ALA A 165 -55.80 -33.23 -25.59
CA ALA A 165 -57.05 -32.94 -26.28
C ALA A 165 -57.28 -33.84 -27.50
N THR A 166 -56.25 -34.12 -28.31
CA THR A 166 -56.38 -35.04 -29.46
C THR A 166 -56.60 -36.48 -29.03
N VAL A 167 -55.92 -36.94 -27.96
CA VAL A 167 -56.15 -38.27 -27.37
C VAL A 167 -57.57 -38.39 -26.80
N ALA A 168 -58.07 -37.38 -26.10
CA ALA A 168 -59.44 -37.39 -25.58
C ALA A 168 -60.47 -37.45 -26.71
N ARG A 169 -60.25 -36.70 -27.80
CA ARG A 169 -61.10 -36.77 -28.99
C ARG A 169 -61.07 -38.15 -29.65
N LEU A 170 -59.90 -38.75 -29.78
CA LEU A 170 -59.75 -40.11 -30.29
C LEU A 170 -60.49 -41.14 -29.43
N GLN A 171 -60.43 -41.01 -28.10
CA GLN A 171 -61.17 -41.89 -27.18
C GLN A 171 -62.69 -41.73 -27.35
N GLN A 172 -63.17 -40.49 -27.52
CA GLN A 172 -64.58 -40.23 -27.79
C GLN A 172 -65.01 -40.85 -29.13
N GLU A 173 -64.22 -40.65 -30.19
CA GLU A 173 -64.49 -41.24 -31.51
C GLU A 173 -64.47 -42.78 -31.48
N LEU A 174 -63.53 -43.39 -30.74
CA LEU A 174 -63.48 -44.84 -30.53
C LEU A 174 -64.76 -45.36 -29.84
N GLN A 175 -65.22 -44.68 -28.79
CA GLN A 175 -66.47 -45.03 -28.10
C GLN A 175 -67.69 -44.90 -29.05
N THR A 176 -67.71 -43.88 -29.91
CA THR A 176 -68.77 -43.77 -30.92
C THR A 176 -68.69 -44.89 -31.96
N GLU A 177 -67.49 -45.33 -32.36
CA GLU A 177 -67.31 -46.44 -33.28
C GLU A 177 -67.80 -47.77 -32.66
N GLU A 178 -67.46 -48.03 -31.40
CA GLU A 178 -67.93 -49.20 -30.66
C GLU A 178 -69.46 -49.22 -30.56
N ALA A 179 -70.08 -48.07 -30.28
CA ALA A 179 -71.53 -47.93 -30.25
C ALA A 179 -72.17 -48.19 -31.63
N LEU A 180 -71.62 -47.61 -32.70
CA LEU A 180 -72.10 -47.83 -34.07
C LEU A 180 -71.92 -49.28 -34.52
N ARG A 181 -70.80 -49.94 -34.17
CA ARG A 181 -70.59 -51.37 -34.46
C ARG A 181 -71.62 -52.23 -33.75
N ALA A 182 -71.90 -51.95 -32.48
CA ALA A 182 -72.94 -52.65 -31.73
C ALA A 182 -74.32 -52.47 -32.39
N GLU A 183 -74.67 -51.26 -32.82
CA GLU A 183 -75.93 -50.98 -33.53
C GLU A 183 -76.00 -51.72 -34.88
N VAL A 184 -74.93 -51.71 -35.68
CA VAL A 184 -74.85 -52.46 -36.94
C VAL A 184 -75.01 -53.97 -36.71
N ASP A 185 -74.42 -54.52 -35.66
CA ASP A 185 -74.56 -55.94 -35.34
C ASP A 185 -75.98 -56.28 -34.85
N THR A 186 -76.64 -55.37 -34.12
CA THR A 186 -78.07 -55.53 -33.81
C THR A 186 -78.93 -55.51 -35.08
N LEU A 187 -78.68 -54.58 -36.02
CA LEU A 187 -79.40 -54.48 -37.29
C LEU A 187 -79.21 -55.72 -38.18
N LYS A 188 -77.98 -56.27 -38.23
CA LYS A 188 -77.70 -57.53 -38.94
C LYS A 188 -78.49 -58.69 -38.34
N SER A 189 -78.60 -58.76 -37.01
CA SER A 189 -79.33 -59.83 -36.33
C SER A 189 -80.85 -59.76 -36.57
N THR A 190 -81.40 -58.56 -36.80
CA THR A 190 -82.84 -58.36 -37.08
C THR A 190 -83.29 -58.69 -38.51
N GLY A 191 -82.38 -59.11 -39.40
CA GLY A 191 -82.76 -59.75 -40.67
C GLY A 191 -83.28 -58.83 -41.78
N THR A 192 -83.14 -57.51 -41.67
CA THR A 192 -83.48 -56.55 -42.73
C THR A 192 -82.42 -56.54 -43.84
N GLN A 193 -82.37 -57.60 -44.65
CA GLN A 193 -81.55 -57.67 -45.86
C GLN A 193 -82.24 -56.90 -47.00
N ALA A 194 -82.01 -55.60 -47.13
CA ALA A 194 -82.33 -54.90 -48.39
C ALA A 194 -81.47 -53.64 -48.59
N GLY A 195 -80.54 -53.70 -49.55
CA GLY A 195 -80.07 -52.54 -50.31
C GLY A 195 -78.80 -51.77 -49.86
N GLY A 196 -78.50 -51.62 -48.57
CA GLY A 196 -77.53 -50.61 -48.09
C GLY A 196 -76.05 -51.00 -47.95
N LYS A 197 -75.59 -52.16 -48.45
CA LYS A 197 -74.22 -52.67 -48.18
C LYS A 197 -73.08 -51.77 -48.69
N GLY A 198 -73.34 -50.95 -49.70
CA GLY A 198 -72.35 -50.04 -50.28
C GLY A 198 -72.02 -48.85 -49.36
N ASP A 199 -73.04 -48.26 -48.73
CA ASP A 199 -72.89 -47.03 -47.93
C ASP A 199 -72.19 -47.26 -46.59
N VAL A 200 -72.39 -48.43 -45.98
CA VAL A 200 -71.70 -48.79 -44.72
C VAL A 200 -70.19 -49.01 -44.97
N SER A 201 -69.84 -49.60 -46.11
CA SER A 201 -68.45 -49.83 -46.52
C SER A 201 -67.68 -48.52 -46.73
N THR A 202 -68.30 -47.56 -47.43
CA THR A 202 -67.71 -46.22 -47.63
C THR A 202 -67.58 -45.44 -46.33
N LEU A 203 -68.57 -45.53 -45.42
CA LEU A 203 -68.51 -44.86 -44.11
C LEU A 203 -67.38 -45.43 -43.23
N VAL A 204 -67.24 -46.75 -43.17
CA VAL A 204 -66.16 -47.41 -42.41
C VAL A 204 -64.79 -47.03 -42.98
N ARG A 205 -64.65 -46.96 -44.31
CA ARG A 205 -63.39 -46.54 -44.94
C ARG A 205 -63.07 -45.08 -44.62
N ALA A 206 -64.05 -44.18 -44.70
CA ALA A 206 -63.87 -42.77 -44.35
C ALA A 206 -63.44 -42.60 -42.88
N TYR A 207 -64.05 -43.36 -41.96
CA TYR A 207 -63.65 -43.37 -40.54
C TYR A 207 -62.22 -43.91 -40.32
N GLN A 208 -61.83 -44.98 -41.03
CA GLN A 208 -60.47 -45.51 -40.97
C GLN A 208 -59.44 -44.51 -41.49
N GLU A 209 -59.77 -43.77 -42.56
CA GLU A 209 -58.94 -42.67 -43.07
C GLU A 209 -58.81 -41.54 -42.04
N GLU A 210 -59.88 -41.20 -41.31
CA GLU A 210 -59.85 -40.17 -40.26
C GLU A 210 -59.03 -40.61 -39.04
N LEU A 211 -59.20 -41.85 -38.57
CA LEU A 211 -58.39 -42.47 -37.52
C LEU A 211 -56.90 -42.48 -37.89
N ALA A 212 -56.57 -42.78 -39.15
CA ALA A 212 -55.20 -42.74 -39.63
C ALA A 212 -54.61 -41.31 -39.58
N ARG A 213 -55.39 -40.29 -39.94
CA ARG A 213 -54.97 -38.87 -39.84
C ARG A 213 -54.73 -38.46 -38.39
N TYR A 214 -55.61 -38.85 -37.45
CA TYR A 214 -55.40 -38.55 -36.04
C TYR A 214 -54.18 -39.27 -35.47
N ASN A 215 -53.97 -40.54 -35.80
CA ASN A 215 -52.77 -41.27 -35.39
C ASN A 215 -51.49 -40.62 -35.92
N SER A 216 -51.50 -40.11 -37.15
CA SER A 216 -50.39 -39.31 -37.72
C SER A 216 -50.16 -38.03 -36.90
N ALA A 217 -51.22 -37.27 -36.61
CA ALA A 217 -51.12 -36.04 -35.83
C ALA A 217 -50.60 -36.28 -34.40
N VAL A 218 -51.00 -37.37 -33.75
CA VAL A 218 -50.47 -37.76 -32.43
C VAL A 218 -48.98 -38.12 -32.51
N HIS A 219 -48.54 -38.77 -33.59
CA HIS A 219 -47.14 -39.10 -33.80
C HIS A 219 -46.30 -37.83 -34.01
N GLU A 220 -46.75 -36.89 -34.85
CA GLU A 220 -46.10 -35.59 -35.09
C GLU A 220 -46.00 -34.76 -33.81
N LEU A 221 -47.08 -34.68 -33.01
CA LEU A 221 -47.04 -34.03 -31.69
C LEU A 221 -46.08 -34.74 -30.72
N GLY A 222 -45.95 -36.07 -30.84
CA GLY A 222 -44.99 -36.86 -30.08
C GLY A 222 -43.53 -36.55 -30.43
N GLU A 223 -43.24 -36.34 -31.71
CA GLU A 223 -41.92 -35.90 -32.18
C GLU A 223 -41.60 -34.48 -31.75
N LEU A 224 -42.52 -33.54 -31.94
CA LEU A 224 -42.37 -32.16 -31.46
C LEU A 224 -42.13 -32.08 -29.95
N ARG A 225 -42.79 -32.94 -29.17
CA ARG A 225 -42.54 -33.04 -27.72
C ARG A 225 -41.12 -33.50 -27.42
N ARG A 226 -40.63 -34.55 -28.09
CA ARG A 226 -39.25 -35.04 -27.90
C ARG A 226 -38.22 -33.96 -28.27
N GLU A 227 -38.43 -33.25 -29.36
CA GLU A 227 -37.55 -32.13 -29.75
C GLU A 227 -37.57 -30.99 -28.73
N SER A 228 -38.74 -30.69 -28.15
CA SER A 228 -38.87 -29.69 -27.10
C SER A 228 -38.21 -30.13 -25.79
N ASP A 229 -38.40 -31.39 -25.38
CA ASP A 229 -37.73 -31.99 -24.21
C ASP A 229 -36.21 -31.93 -24.36
N ASP A 230 -35.68 -32.24 -25.55
CA ASP A 230 -34.24 -32.16 -25.83
C ASP A 230 -33.71 -30.73 -25.77
N LYS A 231 -34.49 -29.73 -26.21
CA LYS A 231 -34.13 -28.30 -26.07
C LYS A 231 -34.08 -27.89 -24.60
N VAL A 232 -35.07 -28.30 -23.80
CA VAL A 232 -35.11 -28.04 -22.35
C VAL A 232 -33.86 -28.62 -21.68
N ARG A 233 -33.54 -29.90 -21.92
CA ARG A 233 -32.34 -30.55 -21.37
C ARG A 233 -31.04 -29.85 -21.77
N ARG A 234 -30.92 -29.40 -23.03
CA ARG A 234 -29.74 -28.65 -23.50
C ARG A 234 -29.61 -27.28 -22.82
N LEU A 235 -30.72 -26.61 -22.53
CA LEU A 235 -30.72 -25.31 -21.84
C LEU A 235 -30.41 -25.49 -20.34
N GLU A 236 -30.97 -26.53 -19.70
CA GLU A 236 -30.65 -26.89 -18.31
C GLU A 236 -29.17 -27.25 -18.15
N ALA A 237 -28.60 -28.00 -19.09
CA ALA A 237 -27.17 -28.31 -19.09
C ALA A 237 -26.29 -27.05 -19.19
N LYS A 238 -26.68 -26.07 -20.02
CA LYS A 238 -25.96 -24.79 -20.15
C LYS A 238 -26.02 -23.94 -18.89
N LEU A 239 -27.15 -23.95 -18.18
CA LEU A 239 -27.28 -23.24 -16.90
C LEU A 239 -26.40 -23.90 -15.82
N LEU A 240 -26.40 -25.23 -15.75
CA LEU A 240 -25.53 -25.98 -14.84
C LEU A 240 -24.05 -25.75 -15.14
N GLU A 241 -23.66 -25.71 -16.42
CA GLU A 241 -22.29 -25.38 -16.85
C GLU A 241 -21.89 -23.95 -16.45
N ALA A 242 -22.85 -23.02 -16.44
CA ALA A 242 -22.66 -21.66 -15.94
C ALA A 242 -22.72 -21.53 -14.40
N GLY A 243 -22.92 -22.64 -13.68
CA GLY A 243 -22.99 -22.68 -12.21
C GLY A 243 -24.34 -22.29 -11.61
N PHE A 244 -25.39 -22.20 -12.42
CA PHE A 244 -26.75 -21.89 -11.96
C PHE A 244 -27.58 -23.16 -11.81
N ASP A 245 -28.23 -23.34 -10.66
CA ASP A 245 -29.17 -24.44 -10.44
C ASP A 245 -30.50 -24.12 -11.15
N PRO A 246 -30.95 -24.93 -12.12
CA PRO A 246 -32.20 -24.71 -12.85
C PRO A 246 -33.45 -24.63 -11.96
N ASN A 247 -33.41 -25.23 -10.76
CA ASN A 247 -34.54 -25.22 -9.83
C ASN A 247 -34.67 -23.90 -9.08
N GLN A 248 -33.57 -23.14 -8.91
CA GLN A 248 -33.59 -21.85 -8.23
C GLN A 248 -34.20 -20.75 -9.11
N VAL A 249 -34.08 -20.89 -10.43
CA VAL A 249 -34.64 -19.95 -11.41
C VAL A 249 -36.17 -19.92 -11.34
N GLU A 250 -36.83 -21.05 -11.07
CA GLU A 250 -38.30 -21.11 -10.96
C GLU A 250 -38.83 -20.40 -9.71
N GLY A 251 -38.02 -20.26 -8.65
CA GLY A 251 -38.41 -19.56 -7.44
C GLY A 251 -38.26 -18.04 -7.51
N ALA A 252 -37.39 -17.53 -8.39
CA ALA A 252 -37.03 -16.12 -8.44
C ALA A 252 -38.14 -15.22 -9.02
N GLU A 253 -38.93 -15.70 -9.99
CA GLU A 253 -40.06 -14.92 -10.54
C GLU A 253 -41.31 -14.92 -9.65
N ALA A 254 -41.40 -15.83 -8.68
CA ALA A 254 -42.50 -15.86 -7.72
C ALA A 254 -42.28 -14.93 -6.52
N ALA A 255 -41.10 -14.31 -6.40
CA ALA A 255 -40.88 -13.24 -5.44
C ALA A 255 -41.62 -11.98 -5.93
N PRO A 256 -42.65 -11.50 -5.21
CA PRO A 256 -43.33 -10.27 -5.58
C PRO A 256 -42.31 -9.14 -5.54
N ASP A 257 -42.06 -8.53 -6.71
CA ASP A 257 -41.47 -7.21 -6.92
C ASP A 257 -40.71 -6.73 -5.69
N ALA A 258 -39.53 -7.33 -5.45
CA ALA A 258 -38.66 -6.91 -4.38
C ALA A 258 -38.41 -5.43 -4.64
N GLY A 259 -39.02 -4.60 -3.80
CA GLY A 259 -39.09 -3.16 -4.00
C GLY A 259 -37.71 -2.57 -4.29
N PRO A 260 -37.67 -1.37 -4.90
CA PRO A 260 -36.43 -0.75 -5.38
C PRO A 260 -35.34 -0.96 -4.34
N ALA A 261 -34.24 -1.58 -4.78
CA ALA A 261 -33.06 -1.85 -3.95
C ALA A 261 -32.88 -0.68 -2.99
N PRO A 262 -32.79 -0.92 -1.66
CA PRO A 262 -32.85 0.14 -0.66
C PRO A 262 -31.97 1.27 -1.14
N GLU A 263 -32.56 2.44 -1.41
CA GLU A 263 -31.83 3.61 -1.86
C GLU A 263 -30.75 3.86 -0.82
N ILE A 264 -29.54 3.39 -1.10
CA ILE A 264 -28.35 3.73 -0.34
C ILE A 264 -28.26 5.22 -0.57
N ASN A 265 -28.69 5.97 0.45
CA ASN A 265 -28.78 7.42 0.41
C ASN A 265 -27.50 7.94 -0.26
N PRO A 266 -27.58 8.61 -1.43
CA PRO A 266 -26.38 8.99 -2.18
C PRO A 266 -25.47 9.90 -1.36
N ALA A 267 -25.99 10.58 -0.33
CA ALA A 267 -25.19 11.31 0.64
C ALA A 267 -24.32 10.40 1.53
N LEU A 268 -24.81 9.21 1.90
CA LEU A 268 -24.08 8.21 2.68
C LEU A 268 -23.01 7.52 1.83
N ALA A 269 -23.33 7.21 0.56
CA ALA A 269 -22.36 6.67 -0.40
C ALA A 269 -21.27 7.69 -0.77
N ALA A 270 -21.65 8.96 -0.95
CA ALA A 270 -20.69 10.05 -1.20
C ALA A 270 -19.82 10.33 0.03
N ALA A 271 -20.37 10.28 1.25
CA ALA A 271 -19.58 10.44 2.48
C ALA A 271 -18.55 9.31 2.66
N LEU A 272 -18.88 8.07 2.26
CA LEU A 272 -17.91 6.97 2.25
C LEU A 272 -16.87 7.12 1.13
N GLN A 273 -17.27 7.56 -0.06
CA GLN A 273 -16.39 7.65 -1.24
C GLN A 273 -15.43 8.85 -1.20
N VAL A 274 -15.78 9.93 -0.50
CA VAL A 274 -14.90 11.09 -0.27
C VAL A 274 -13.86 10.81 0.84
N SER A 275 -13.98 9.70 1.57
CA SER A 275 -13.05 9.34 2.65
C SER A 275 -11.65 8.92 2.19
N ALA A 276 -11.44 8.64 0.90
CA ALA A 276 -10.15 8.21 0.36
C ALA A 276 -9.25 9.36 -0.17
N GLY A 277 -9.75 10.60 -0.20
CA GLY A 277 -9.05 11.73 -0.84
C GLY A 277 -8.88 12.95 0.06
N GLY A 278 -7.90 12.95 0.95
CA GLY A 278 -7.19 14.15 1.42
C GLY A 278 -7.92 15.21 2.27
N ALA A 279 -9.23 15.07 2.54
CA ALA A 279 -10.01 16.06 3.30
C ALA A 279 -10.07 15.79 4.82
N GLU A 280 -9.08 15.09 5.40
CA GLU A 280 -9.12 14.61 6.79
C GLU A 280 -9.00 15.69 7.87
N SER A 281 -8.79 16.96 7.50
CA SER A 281 -8.63 18.07 8.44
C SER A 281 -9.70 19.15 8.37
N SER A 282 -10.71 19.01 7.49
CA SER A 282 -11.81 19.97 7.47
C SER A 282 -12.75 19.74 8.67
N PRO A 283 -13.08 20.78 9.47
CA PRO A 283 -13.97 20.65 10.62
C PRO A 283 -15.34 20.07 10.24
N GLU A 284 -15.85 20.41 9.06
CA GLU A 284 -17.13 19.87 8.55
C GLU A 284 -17.09 18.35 8.31
N GLY A 285 -15.93 17.82 7.89
CA GLY A 285 -15.75 16.37 7.68
C GLY A 285 -15.66 15.58 8.98
N LEU A 286 -15.07 16.19 10.02
CA LEU A 286 -15.00 15.60 11.35
C LEU A 286 -16.38 15.50 12.01
N GLU A 287 -17.21 16.54 11.86
CA GLU A 287 -18.58 16.55 12.37
C GLU A 287 -19.43 15.46 11.70
N ALA A 288 -19.40 15.36 10.37
CA ALA A 288 -20.16 14.33 9.64
C ALA A 288 -19.75 12.90 10.03
N ARG A 289 -18.44 12.64 10.19
CA ARG A 289 -17.95 11.34 10.66
C ARG A 289 -18.37 11.06 12.11
N ALA A 290 -18.32 12.07 12.99
CA ALA A 290 -18.74 11.92 14.38
C ALA A 290 -20.25 11.63 14.49
N THR A 291 -21.10 12.28 13.70
CA THR A 291 -22.55 11.98 13.65
C THR A 291 -22.82 10.55 13.17
N LEU A 292 -22.09 10.09 12.15
CA LEU A 292 -22.24 8.73 11.63
C LEU A 292 -21.83 7.69 12.68
N LEU A 293 -20.70 7.92 13.35
CA LEU A 293 -20.24 7.06 14.45
C LEU A 293 -21.18 7.09 15.67
N PHE A 294 -21.74 8.26 15.97
CA PHE A 294 -22.72 8.41 17.05
C PHE A 294 -23.96 7.57 16.79
N SER A 295 -24.54 7.69 15.59
CA SER A 295 -25.72 6.91 15.19
C SER A 295 -25.45 5.40 15.06
N GLN A 296 -24.20 4.99 14.82
CA GLN A 296 -23.83 3.57 14.88
C GLN A 296 -23.75 3.07 16.32
N ALA A 297 -23.20 3.88 17.24
CA ALA A 297 -23.03 3.49 18.64
C ALA A 297 -24.35 3.52 19.43
N ASP A 298 -25.23 4.47 19.13
CA ASP A 298 -26.59 4.59 19.71
C ASP A 298 -27.50 3.47 19.17
N THR A 299 -27.36 2.29 19.75
CA THR A 299 -28.07 1.08 19.32
C THR A 299 -29.57 1.16 19.63
N ASN A 300 -29.94 1.88 20.69
CA ASN A 300 -31.32 2.00 21.15
C ASN A 300 -32.08 3.21 20.55
N GLN A 301 -31.38 4.12 19.86
CA GLN A 301 -31.88 5.34 19.22
C GLN A 301 -32.49 6.37 20.18
N ASP A 302 -32.03 6.44 21.44
CA ASP A 302 -32.46 7.41 22.43
C ASP A 302 -31.71 8.75 22.34
N ARG A 303 -30.79 8.87 21.36
CA ARG A 303 -29.91 10.02 21.12
C ARG A 303 -28.89 10.24 22.24
N ALA A 304 -28.54 9.19 22.99
CA ALA A 304 -27.55 9.26 24.03
C ALA A 304 -26.80 7.93 24.17
N ILE A 305 -25.49 7.92 24.00
CA ILE A 305 -24.72 6.68 24.08
C ILE A 305 -24.46 6.35 25.56
N ASP A 306 -25.01 5.23 26.03
CA ASP A 306 -24.72 4.74 27.39
C ASP A 306 -23.36 4.02 27.47
N MET A 307 -22.89 3.72 28.68
CA MET A 307 -21.60 3.03 28.86
C MET A 307 -21.54 1.65 28.18
N ARG A 308 -22.66 0.93 28.10
CA ARG A 308 -22.70 -0.43 27.52
C ARG A 308 -22.60 -0.36 26.01
N GLU A 309 -23.33 0.56 25.39
CA GLU A 309 -23.26 0.87 23.96
C GLU A 309 -21.86 1.35 23.58
N PHE A 310 -21.27 2.23 24.40
CA PHE A 310 -19.90 2.68 24.23
C PHE A 310 -18.89 1.53 24.31
N GLU A 311 -19.02 0.62 25.30
CA GLU A 311 -18.15 -0.56 25.43
C GLU A 311 -18.34 -1.55 24.26
N ALA A 312 -19.58 -1.74 23.77
CA ALA A 312 -19.90 -2.66 22.69
C ALA A 312 -19.29 -2.24 21.34
N HIS A 313 -19.22 -0.95 21.07
CA HIS A 313 -18.60 -0.42 19.85
C HIS A 313 -17.09 -0.21 19.95
N ALA A 314 -16.56 -0.12 21.17
CA ALA A 314 -15.14 0.07 21.42
C ALA A 314 -14.29 -1.19 21.35
N VAL A 315 -14.89 -2.32 21.72
CA VAL A 315 -14.20 -3.59 21.86
C VAL A 315 -14.50 -4.40 20.62
N ASP A 316 -13.46 -4.67 19.82
CA ASP A 316 -13.57 -5.62 18.72
C ASP A 316 -14.19 -6.92 19.25
N PRO A 317 -15.18 -7.51 18.57
CA PRO A 317 -15.95 -8.65 19.06
C PRO A 317 -15.12 -9.94 19.32
N GLY A 318 -13.80 -9.91 19.17
CA GLY A 318 -12.87 -11.00 19.48
C GLY A 318 -11.80 -10.68 20.54
N VAL A 319 -11.75 -9.48 21.12
CA VAL A 319 -10.76 -9.12 22.14
C VAL A 319 -11.39 -9.22 23.53
N GLU A 320 -10.91 -10.16 24.35
CA GLU A 320 -11.39 -10.26 25.74
C GLU A 320 -11.10 -8.93 26.50
N PRO A 321 -12.10 -8.33 27.17
CA PRO A 321 -12.00 -6.99 27.76
C PRO A 321 -11.13 -6.92 29.04
N GLN A 322 -10.21 -7.86 29.26
CA GLN A 322 -9.36 -7.89 30.46
C GLN A 322 -8.38 -6.71 30.46
N GLY A 323 -8.75 -5.63 31.15
CA GLY A 323 -7.91 -4.45 31.38
C GLY A 323 -8.38 -3.17 30.66
N LEU A 324 -9.15 -3.29 29.58
CA LEU A 324 -9.68 -2.14 28.82
C LEU A 324 -10.73 -1.33 29.60
N GLY A 325 -11.50 -1.98 30.48
CA GLY A 325 -12.61 -1.33 31.19
C GLY A 325 -12.25 -0.09 32.01
N ALA A 326 -11.03 -0.01 32.56
CA ALA A 326 -10.61 1.17 33.33
C ALA A 326 -10.28 2.36 32.43
N GLU A 327 -9.69 2.11 31.26
CA GLU A 327 -9.36 3.14 30.28
C GLU A 327 -10.60 3.63 29.55
N LEU A 328 -11.49 2.71 29.14
CA LEU A 328 -12.79 2.99 28.54
C LEU A 328 -13.62 3.92 29.41
N ARG A 329 -13.75 3.61 30.71
CA ARG A 329 -14.46 4.46 31.68
C ARG A 329 -13.83 5.85 31.85
N ARG A 330 -12.50 5.98 31.76
CA ARG A 330 -11.82 7.28 31.83
C ARG A 330 -12.09 8.12 30.59
N ARG A 331 -12.16 7.49 29.41
CA ARG A 331 -12.45 8.15 28.13
C ARG A 331 -13.92 8.56 28.06
N PHE A 332 -14.84 7.67 28.45
CA PHE A 332 -16.27 7.99 28.55
C PHE A 332 -16.50 9.22 29.43
N LYS A 333 -15.94 9.24 30.67
CA LYS A 333 -16.02 10.39 31.59
C LYS A 333 -15.36 11.68 31.09
N ARG A 334 -14.55 11.61 30.04
CA ARG A 334 -13.94 12.80 29.42
C ARG A 334 -14.88 13.42 28.39
N ILE A 335 -15.68 12.58 27.73
CA ILE A 335 -16.64 12.99 26.71
C ILE A 335 -17.95 13.45 27.38
N ASP A 336 -18.45 12.65 28.33
CA ASP A 336 -19.59 12.97 29.21
C ASP A 336 -19.19 14.11 30.17
N ARG A 337 -19.42 15.36 29.74
CA ARG A 337 -19.00 16.57 30.45
C ARG A 337 -19.96 16.89 31.59
N ASP A 338 -21.25 16.64 31.39
CA ASP A 338 -22.27 16.87 32.40
C ASP A 338 -22.34 15.75 33.47
N ARG A 339 -21.66 14.62 33.22
CA ARG A 339 -21.61 13.44 34.10
C ARG A 339 -22.99 12.81 34.29
N SER A 340 -23.85 12.92 33.30
CA SER A 340 -25.18 12.31 33.28
C SER A 340 -25.09 10.77 33.24
N GLY A 341 -23.95 10.23 32.80
CA GLY A 341 -23.78 8.81 32.52
C GLY A 341 -24.15 8.43 31.09
N PHE A 342 -24.47 9.42 30.25
CA PHE A 342 -24.78 9.27 28.84
C PHE A 342 -23.97 10.31 28.05
N ILE A 343 -23.56 9.96 26.83
CA ILE A 343 -22.93 10.92 25.92
C ILE A 343 -23.99 11.42 24.94
N THR A 344 -24.36 12.69 25.02
CA THR A 344 -25.30 13.28 24.05
C THR A 344 -24.64 13.55 22.70
N GLU A 345 -25.44 13.75 21.65
CA GLU A 345 -24.94 14.11 20.31
C GLU A 345 -24.08 15.39 20.34
N GLU A 346 -24.44 16.36 21.18
CA GLU A 346 -23.72 17.63 21.32
C GLU A 346 -22.36 17.43 21.99
N GLU A 347 -22.28 16.57 23.01
CA GLU A 347 -21.02 16.20 23.68
C GLU A 347 -20.13 15.38 22.76
N ALA A 348 -20.72 14.47 21.98
CA ALA A 348 -20.05 13.67 20.98
C ALA A 348 -19.40 14.55 19.89
N LEU A 349 -20.15 15.51 19.34
CA LEU A 349 -19.65 16.46 18.35
C LEU A 349 -18.55 17.36 18.94
N ALA A 350 -18.75 17.88 20.15
CA ALA A 350 -17.74 18.67 20.85
C ALA A 350 -16.45 17.88 21.15
N ALA A 351 -16.53 16.56 21.22
CA ALA A 351 -15.42 15.64 21.42
C ALA A 351 -15.11 14.78 20.17
N ALA A 352 -15.51 15.22 18.97
CA ALA A 352 -15.35 14.47 17.72
C ALA A 352 -13.94 13.87 17.52
N PRO A 353 -12.82 14.58 17.80
CA PRO A 353 -11.48 14.00 17.68
C PRO A 353 -11.25 12.80 18.61
N HIS A 354 -11.86 12.81 19.80
CA HIS A 354 -11.72 11.75 20.79
C HIS A 354 -12.61 10.54 20.47
N LEU A 355 -13.80 10.76 19.92
CA LEU A 355 -14.67 9.68 19.43
C LEU A 355 -14.07 9.00 18.20
N LEU A 356 -13.56 9.79 17.24
CA LEU A 356 -12.93 9.26 16.04
C LEU A 356 -11.66 8.46 16.34
N ALA A 357 -10.81 8.95 17.25
CA ALA A 357 -9.60 8.22 17.67
C ALA A 357 -9.90 6.90 18.40
N PHE A 358 -11.16 6.64 18.74
CA PHE A 358 -11.58 5.52 19.55
C PHE A 358 -12.41 4.50 18.79
N LEU A 359 -13.34 4.97 17.97
CA LEU A 359 -14.15 4.14 17.09
C LEU A 359 -13.47 3.87 15.75
N ALA A 360 -12.36 4.55 15.45
CA ALA A 360 -11.47 4.09 14.40
C ALA A 360 -10.99 2.68 14.78
N PRO A 361 -11.13 1.69 13.88
CA PRO A 361 -10.62 0.35 14.13
C PRO A 361 -9.16 0.48 14.56
N PRO A 362 -8.70 -0.27 15.58
CA PRO A 362 -7.33 -0.19 16.05
C PRO A 362 -6.43 -0.31 14.83
N ALA A 363 -5.67 0.74 14.55
CA ALA A 363 -4.72 0.73 13.43
C ALA A 363 -3.93 -0.56 13.58
N LEU A 364 -4.11 -1.49 12.63
CA LEU A 364 -3.50 -2.81 12.67
C LEU A 364 -2.05 -2.58 13.08
N PRO A 365 -1.57 -3.20 14.18
CA PRO A 365 -0.20 -3.00 14.60
C PRO A 365 0.64 -3.28 13.37
N ALA A 366 1.39 -2.27 12.93
CA ALA A 366 2.30 -2.40 11.80
C ALA A 366 3.18 -3.61 12.12
N ALA A 367 2.83 -4.76 11.53
CA ALA A 367 3.42 -6.02 11.90
C ALA A 367 4.86 -5.96 11.45
N ALA A 368 5.75 -5.77 12.43
CA ALA A 368 7.16 -6.12 12.38
C ALA A 368 7.88 -5.80 11.05
N ALA A 369 8.05 -4.51 10.73
CA ALA A 369 9.17 -4.05 9.89
C ALA A 369 10.49 -4.00 10.69
N ALA A 370 10.72 -5.03 11.51
CA ALA A 370 11.94 -5.28 12.27
C ALA A 370 12.36 -6.73 11.99
N GLY A 371 12.88 -6.94 10.78
CA GLY A 371 13.38 -8.22 10.29
C GLY A 371 14.62 -8.00 9.44
N GLY A 372 15.60 -7.27 9.98
CA GLY A 372 16.98 -7.39 9.54
C GLY A 372 17.58 -8.64 10.18
N GLY A 373 18.04 -9.58 9.36
CA GLY A 373 18.79 -10.74 9.86
C GLY A 373 18.65 -12.01 9.05
N ASP A 374 19.50 -12.09 8.02
CA ASP A 374 20.45 -13.21 7.87
C ASP A 374 19.95 -14.58 7.34
N GLY A 375 20.55 -14.94 6.20
CA GLY A 375 20.97 -16.28 5.76
C GLY A 375 20.13 -17.51 6.12
N GLY A 376 19.61 -18.22 5.11
CA GLY A 376 19.04 -19.54 5.39
C GLY A 376 18.57 -20.34 4.19
N ARG A 377 19.49 -20.66 3.28
CA ARG A 377 19.35 -21.62 2.17
C ARG A 377 18.89 -22.98 2.72
N ALA A 378 17.76 -23.49 2.25
CA ALA A 378 17.31 -24.86 2.50
C ALA A 378 17.19 -25.64 1.18
N ALA A 379 18.14 -26.55 0.95
CA ALA A 379 18.01 -27.79 0.19
C ALA A 379 19.21 -28.66 0.65
N ALA A 380 19.01 -29.63 1.54
CA ALA A 380 18.53 -31.00 1.29
C ALA A 380 19.73 -31.98 1.29
N GLU A 381 19.48 -33.15 1.88
CA GLU A 381 20.40 -34.30 2.09
C GLU A 381 21.41 -34.11 3.25
N GLY A 382 21.52 -34.96 4.26
CA GLY A 382 21.09 -36.35 4.40
C GLY A 382 22.30 -37.17 4.90
N GLY A 383 22.28 -37.64 6.15
CA GLY A 383 23.16 -38.73 6.58
C GLY A 383 24.08 -38.47 7.79
N GLY A 384 23.67 -39.02 8.94
CA GLY A 384 24.46 -40.06 9.61
C GLY A 384 25.75 -39.70 10.37
N ARG A 385 25.63 -39.75 11.70
CA ARG A 385 26.58 -40.35 12.68
C ARG A 385 28.05 -39.89 12.65
N SER A 386 28.53 -39.41 13.80
CA SER A 386 29.44 -40.16 14.69
C SER A 386 30.21 -39.21 15.62
N ALA A 387 30.60 -39.78 16.76
CA ALA A 387 31.23 -39.16 17.91
C ALA A 387 32.61 -38.54 17.67
N GLY A 388 32.93 -37.56 18.52
CA GLY A 388 34.25 -37.43 19.15
C GLY A 388 35.19 -36.39 18.55
N GLY A 389 35.78 -35.57 19.44
CA GLY A 389 37.10 -34.96 19.21
C GLY A 389 37.14 -33.43 19.18
N ARG A 390 37.50 -32.81 20.31
CA ARG A 390 38.50 -31.71 20.32
C ARG A 390 39.87 -32.28 19.88
N PRO A 391 40.92 -31.50 19.49
CA PRO A 391 41.16 -30.05 19.68
C PRO A 391 41.88 -29.32 18.50
N SER A 392 42.26 -28.04 18.74
CA SER A 392 43.38 -27.26 18.12
C SER A 392 43.16 -26.79 16.66
N ARG A 393 43.80 -25.77 16.08
CA ARG A 393 44.81 -24.74 16.38
C ARG A 393 45.15 -24.11 15.01
N ALA A 394 45.61 -22.85 14.98
CA ALA A 394 46.30 -22.17 13.85
C ALA A 394 45.41 -21.82 12.64
N HIS A 395 45.33 -20.55 12.23
CA HIS A 395 46.27 -19.73 11.40
C HIS A 395 45.70 -19.63 9.98
N ASP A 396 46.22 -18.71 9.18
CA ASP A 396 45.72 -18.17 7.89
C ASP A 396 44.84 -16.91 8.14
N ASP A 397 45.29 -15.65 8.04
CA ASP A 397 46.23 -14.98 7.12
C ASP A 397 45.98 -15.39 5.66
N ASP A 398 45.23 -14.56 4.93
CA ASP A 398 45.22 -14.36 3.46
C ASP A 398 44.04 -13.38 3.19
N ASP A 399 44.32 -12.11 2.89
CA ASP A 399 44.43 -11.55 1.52
C ASP A 399 43.06 -11.37 0.86
N ASP A 400 42.45 -10.19 1.07
CA ASP A 400 41.42 -9.65 0.16
C ASP A 400 41.86 -8.23 -0.23
N ASP A 401 42.72 -8.20 -1.25
CA ASP A 401 42.94 -7.07 -2.15
C ASP A 401 41.61 -6.78 -2.88
N ASP A 402 40.87 -5.78 -2.42
CA ASP A 402 39.76 -5.21 -3.18
C ASP A 402 40.34 -4.35 -4.32
N ASP A 403 40.63 -5.03 -5.44
CA ASP A 403 40.96 -4.47 -6.74
C ASP A 403 39.86 -3.48 -7.21
N ASP A 404 40.28 -2.23 -7.36
CA ASP A 404 39.63 -1.18 -8.14
C ASP A 404 39.39 -1.67 -9.58
N LYS A 405 38.17 -2.14 -9.86
CA LYS A 405 37.69 -2.27 -11.24
C LYS A 405 37.07 -0.95 -11.68
N GLU A 406 37.91 -0.15 -12.33
CA GLU A 406 37.45 0.86 -13.28
C GLU A 406 36.74 0.11 -14.43
N GLU A 407 35.41 0.12 -14.45
CA GLU A 407 34.65 -0.26 -15.64
C GLU A 407 34.75 0.92 -16.62
N GLU A 408 35.53 0.71 -17.67
CA GLU A 408 35.55 1.53 -18.87
C GLU A 408 34.21 1.33 -19.59
N ASP A 409 33.45 2.42 -19.74
CA ASP A 409 32.27 2.50 -20.59
C ASP A 409 32.72 2.40 -22.06
N ASP A 410 32.58 1.21 -22.65
CA ASP A 410 32.71 1.01 -24.08
C ASP A 410 31.46 1.55 -24.81
N ASP A 411 31.66 2.68 -25.48
CA ASP A 411 30.77 3.26 -26.48
C ASP A 411 30.62 2.31 -27.69
N ASP A 412 29.65 1.40 -27.66
CA ASP A 412 29.21 0.66 -28.85
C ASP A 412 28.15 1.47 -29.63
N ASP A 413 28.65 2.43 -30.41
CA ASP A 413 28.00 2.96 -31.62
C ASP A 413 27.91 1.83 -32.68
N ASP A 414 26.83 1.03 -32.69
CA ASP A 414 26.55 0.12 -33.80
C ASP A 414 25.36 0.58 -34.67
N HIS A 415 25.61 0.38 -35.95
CA HIS A 415 24.94 0.89 -37.14
C HIS A 415 23.49 0.41 -37.30
N GLY A 416 22.64 1.28 -37.87
CA GLY A 416 21.38 0.86 -38.52
C GLY A 416 21.63 0.01 -39.79
N PRO A 417 20.69 -0.11 -40.74
CA PRO A 417 19.27 0.26 -40.78
C PRO A 417 18.38 -0.88 -41.34
N ALA A 418 17.12 -0.54 -41.70
CA ALA A 418 16.24 -1.20 -42.68
C ALA A 418 15.17 -2.20 -42.14
N GLY A 419 13.98 -1.65 -41.87
CA GLY A 419 12.73 -2.39 -41.86
C GLY A 419 11.81 -1.98 -43.01
N LYS A 420 11.86 -2.75 -44.11
CA LYS A 420 10.87 -2.79 -45.20
C LYS A 420 9.48 -3.06 -44.57
N GLY A 421 8.44 -2.28 -44.90
CA GLY A 421 7.60 -2.54 -46.07
C GLY A 421 6.61 -3.69 -45.84
N ALA A 422 5.36 -3.36 -45.50
CA ALA A 422 4.23 -4.26 -45.71
C ALA A 422 2.95 -3.45 -45.95
N ALA A 423 2.52 -3.44 -47.21
CA ALA A 423 1.21 -3.01 -47.64
C ALA A 423 0.14 -4.01 -47.17
N GLY A 424 -0.97 -3.50 -46.65
CA GLY A 424 -2.16 -4.27 -46.31
C GLY A 424 -3.40 -3.60 -46.88
N ARG A 425 -3.70 -3.88 -48.14
CA ARG A 425 -4.90 -3.49 -48.89
C ARG A 425 -5.86 -4.66 -48.91
N GLN A 426 -7.10 -4.48 -48.45
CA GLN A 426 -8.37 -5.14 -48.80
C GLN A 426 -9.37 -4.80 -47.67
N GLY A 427 -10.57 -4.26 -47.85
CA GLY A 427 -11.45 -4.25 -49.00
C GLY A 427 -12.60 -5.23 -48.77
N ARG A 428 -13.69 -4.76 -48.15
CA ARG A 428 -15.08 -4.99 -48.57
C ARG A 428 -16.01 -4.00 -47.90
#